data_AF-A0A9X0CJ74-F1
#
_entry.id   AF-A0A9X0CJ74-F1
#
_cell.length_a   1.000
_cell.length_b   1.000
_cell.length_c   1.000
_cell.angle_alpha   90.00
_cell.angle_beta   90.00
_cell.angle_gamma   90.00
#
_symmetry.space_group_name_H-M   'P 1'
#
loop_
_entity.id
_entity.type
_entity.pdbx_description
1 polymer ?
#
loop_
_entity_poly.entity_id
_entity_poly.type
_entity_poly.pdbx_seq_one_letter_code
_entity_poly.pdbx_strand_id
1 'polypeptide(L)'
;MVLELKLHSPAGAEPVVYTWPLQKSDGRDEAAEIVETIRWVCADFPELKLAVENYVLREFDPSSFESMSKLCERYNRAIDGILQLWKGCAPPACINVPPSQELLRHIIQQVYSHSVRDPDKLNDYEPFSPEVYGETSFELVAQMIKEVPMSPDDLFIDLGSGVGQVVLQVAASGNVRECYGVEKAEIPAKYAEDMDREFRKWMRWFGKTHKPYKVGK
;
A
#
# COMPACT_ATOMS: atom_id res chain seq x y z
N MET A 1 17.42 -22.42 10.54
CA MET A 1 16.89 -21.87 9.27
C MET A 1 15.79 -20.90 9.64
N VAL A 2 15.78 -19.71 9.03
CA VAL A 2 14.68 -18.74 9.21
C VAL A 2 13.51 -19.23 8.36
N LEU A 3 12.31 -19.30 8.95
CA LEU A 3 11.09 -19.65 8.23
C LEU A 3 10.51 -18.39 7.57
N GLU A 4 10.05 -18.51 6.34
CA GLU A 4 9.57 -17.39 5.53
C GLU A 4 8.24 -17.72 4.87
N LEU A 5 7.37 -16.72 4.77
CA LEU A 5 6.16 -16.74 3.95
C LEU A 5 6.37 -15.79 2.77
N LYS A 6 5.84 -16.14 1.59
CA LYS A 6 6.01 -15.34 0.37
C LYS A 6 4.67 -15.11 -0.31
N LEU A 7 4.44 -13.89 -0.78
CA LEU A 7 3.30 -13.55 -1.63
C LEU A 7 3.77 -13.11 -3.01
N HIS A 8 3.37 -13.85 -4.04
CA HIS A 8 3.64 -13.52 -5.44
C HIS A 8 2.81 -12.30 -5.87
N SER A 9 3.45 -11.41 -6.62
CA SER A 9 2.78 -10.24 -7.18
C SER A 9 1.80 -10.66 -8.29
N PRO A 10 0.55 -10.16 -8.28
CA PRO A 10 -0.37 -10.35 -9.41
C PRO A 10 0.13 -9.67 -10.70
N ALA A 11 1.08 -8.73 -10.61
CA ALA A 11 1.66 -8.01 -11.74
C ALA A 11 3.02 -8.58 -12.19
N GLY A 12 3.49 -9.66 -11.57
CA GLY A 12 4.79 -10.26 -11.87
C GLY A 12 5.99 -9.50 -11.32
N ALA A 13 5.79 -8.59 -10.34
CA ALA A 13 6.88 -7.99 -9.59
C ALA A 13 7.51 -8.99 -8.60
N GLU A 14 8.62 -8.60 -7.97
CA GLU A 14 9.28 -9.41 -6.94
C GLU A 14 8.32 -9.78 -5.81
N PRO A 15 8.33 -11.03 -5.32
CA PRO A 15 7.50 -11.45 -4.21
C PRO A 15 7.80 -10.65 -2.93
N VAL A 16 6.76 -10.39 -2.14
CA VAL A 16 6.95 -9.88 -0.77
C VAL A 16 7.23 -11.04 0.16
N VAL A 17 8.21 -10.87 1.05
CA VAL A 17 8.67 -11.89 1.98
C VAL A 17 8.39 -11.44 3.41
N TYR A 18 7.76 -12.32 4.19
CA TYR A 18 7.50 -12.13 5.62
C TYR A 18 8.30 -13.15 6.41
N THR A 19 9.05 -12.69 7.41
CA THR A 19 9.85 -13.56 8.28
C THR A 19 9.00 -14.06 9.44
N TRP A 20 9.07 -15.35 9.76
CA TRP A 20 8.38 -15.93 10.92
C TRP A 20 9.25 -15.85 12.19
N PRO A 21 8.69 -15.55 13.38
CA PRO A 21 7.27 -15.29 13.65
C PRO A 21 6.80 -13.95 13.08
N LEU A 22 5.56 -13.94 12.58
CA LEU A 22 4.92 -12.74 12.07
C LEU A 22 4.84 -11.67 13.17
N GLN A 23 5.15 -10.43 12.80
CA GLN A 23 5.13 -9.31 13.72
C GLN A 23 3.70 -8.93 14.09
N LYS A 24 3.50 -8.73 15.39
CA LYS A 24 2.27 -8.18 15.96
C LYS A 24 2.64 -7.11 16.98
N SER A 25 2.44 -5.85 16.63
CA SER A 25 2.71 -4.67 17.46
C SER A 25 1.62 -3.62 17.22
N ASP A 26 1.62 -2.54 18.01
CA ASP A 26 0.67 -1.45 17.83
C ASP A 26 0.74 -0.91 16.39
N GLY A 27 -0.38 -1.01 15.66
CA GLY A 27 -0.49 -0.59 14.26
C GLY A 27 0.02 -1.57 13.19
N ARG A 28 0.56 -2.75 13.56
CA ARG A 28 1.05 -3.77 12.61
C ARG A 28 0.66 -5.18 13.04
N ASP A 29 -0.17 -5.84 12.23
CA ASP A 29 -0.47 -7.28 12.32
C ASP A 29 -0.18 -7.90 10.95
N GLU A 30 0.99 -8.53 10.79
CA GLU A 30 1.41 -9.06 9.50
C GLU A 30 0.55 -10.22 9.02
N ALA A 31 -0.07 -10.98 9.94
CA ALA A 31 -0.99 -12.06 9.56
C ALA A 31 -2.27 -11.48 8.94
N ALA A 32 -2.82 -10.43 9.57
CA ALA A 32 -3.96 -9.70 9.01
C ALA A 32 -3.59 -9.02 7.69
N GLU A 33 -2.39 -8.42 7.58
CA GLU A 33 -1.90 -7.79 6.35
C GLU A 33 -1.83 -8.78 5.18
N ILE A 34 -1.27 -9.98 5.40
CA ILE A 34 -1.22 -11.04 4.37
C ILE A 34 -2.62 -11.37 3.87
N VAL A 35 -3.58 -11.54 4.79
CA VAL A 35 -4.95 -11.91 4.46
C VAL A 35 -5.66 -10.79 3.70
N GLU A 36 -5.52 -9.55 4.15
CA GLU A 36 -6.11 -8.38 3.47
C GLU A 36 -5.49 -8.18 2.09
N THR A 37 -4.16 -8.30 1.96
CA THR A 37 -3.46 -8.22 0.67
C THR A 37 -4.04 -9.25 -0.31
N ILE A 38 -4.21 -10.51 0.11
CA ILE A 38 -4.81 -11.56 -0.71
C ILE A 38 -6.25 -11.22 -1.11
N ARG A 39 -7.07 -10.70 -0.17
CA ARG A 39 -8.46 -10.29 -0.43
C ARG A 39 -8.52 -9.20 -1.50
N TRP A 40 -7.65 -8.19 -1.41
CA TRP A 40 -7.58 -7.11 -2.40
C TRP A 40 -7.18 -7.61 -3.78
N VAL A 41 -6.23 -8.55 -3.85
CA VAL A 41 -5.90 -9.20 -5.12
C VAL A 41 -7.09 -10.01 -5.66
N CYS A 42 -7.86 -10.70 -4.80
CA CYS A 42 -9.06 -11.42 -5.26
C CYS A 42 -10.19 -10.47 -5.72
N ALA A 43 -10.22 -9.23 -5.22
CA ALA A 43 -11.15 -8.20 -5.70
C ALA A 43 -10.79 -7.72 -7.11
N ASP A 44 -9.49 -7.56 -7.41
CA ASP A 44 -8.99 -7.23 -8.75
C ASP A 44 -9.05 -8.40 -9.74
N PHE A 45 -8.98 -9.64 -9.24
CA PHE A 45 -8.99 -10.88 -10.01
C PHE A 45 -10.09 -11.84 -9.51
N PRO A 46 -11.36 -11.63 -9.91
CA PRO A 46 -12.49 -12.42 -9.44
C PRO A 46 -12.36 -13.93 -9.70
N GLU A 47 -11.58 -14.35 -10.69
CA GLU A 47 -11.25 -15.75 -10.97
C GLU A 47 -10.43 -16.41 -9.84
N LEU A 48 -9.62 -15.63 -9.11
CA LEU A 48 -8.88 -16.13 -7.93
C LEU A 48 -9.79 -16.35 -6.74
N LYS A 49 -10.89 -15.60 -6.67
CA LYS A 49 -11.82 -15.57 -5.55
C LYS A 49 -12.26 -16.99 -5.17
N LEU A 50 -12.67 -17.80 -6.15
CA LEU A 50 -13.08 -19.19 -5.92
C LEU A 50 -11.93 -20.11 -5.46
N ALA A 51 -10.71 -19.87 -5.97
CA ALA A 51 -9.53 -20.69 -5.67
C ALA A 51 -8.96 -20.42 -4.26
N VAL A 52 -9.13 -19.19 -3.76
CA VAL A 52 -8.46 -18.70 -2.54
C VAL A 52 -9.45 -18.42 -1.40
N GLU A 53 -10.62 -17.82 -1.66
CA GLU A 53 -11.54 -17.41 -0.58
C GLU A 53 -12.11 -18.56 0.23
N ASN A 54 -12.41 -19.71 -0.41
CA ASN A 54 -12.94 -20.86 0.32
C ASN A 54 -12.01 -21.33 1.45
N TYR A 55 -10.70 -21.04 1.35
CA TYR A 55 -9.71 -21.32 2.40
C TYR A 55 -9.58 -20.16 3.39
N VAL A 56 -9.43 -18.93 2.86
CA VAL A 56 -9.31 -17.70 3.67
C VAL A 56 -10.49 -17.51 4.61
N LEU A 57 -11.70 -17.90 4.20
CA LEU A 57 -12.93 -17.63 4.94
C LEU A 57 -13.29 -18.72 5.96
N ARG A 58 -12.58 -19.87 6.00
CA ARG A 58 -13.06 -21.03 6.77
C ARG A 58 -12.03 -21.77 7.62
N GLU A 59 -10.73 -21.77 7.29
CA GLU A 59 -9.79 -22.75 7.89
C GLU A 59 -8.33 -22.27 8.04
N PHE A 60 -8.09 -21.00 8.42
CA PHE A 60 -6.72 -20.57 8.72
C PHE A 60 -6.53 -20.12 10.18
N ASP A 61 -5.38 -20.49 10.73
CA ASP A 61 -4.90 -20.11 12.05
C ASP A 61 -3.71 -19.14 11.88
N PRO A 62 -3.88 -17.83 12.17
CA PRO A 62 -2.84 -16.83 11.99
C PRO A 62 -1.62 -17.03 12.91
N SER A 63 -1.75 -17.86 13.96
CA SER A 63 -0.66 -18.18 14.88
C SER A 63 0.17 -19.40 14.46
N SER A 64 -0.26 -20.12 13.42
CA SER A 64 0.41 -21.31 12.91
C SER A 64 1.14 -21.06 11.60
N PHE A 65 2.46 -21.27 11.61
CA PHE A 65 3.28 -21.18 10.40
C PHE A 65 2.76 -22.11 9.29
N GLU A 66 2.39 -23.35 9.65
CA GLU A 66 1.90 -24.32 8.68
C GLU A 66 0.59 -23.85 8.03
N SER A 67 -0.31 -23.24 8.81
CA SER A 67 -1.56 -22.71 8.29
C SER A 67 -1.33 -21.52 7.36
N MET A 68 -0.49 -20.56 7.76
CA MET A 68 -0.15 -19.39 6.94
C MET A 68 0.66 -19.77 5.68
N SER A 69 1.54 -20.76 5.76
CA SER A 69 2.29 -21.28 4.60
C SER A 69 1.34 -21.90 3.57
N LYS A 70 0.39 -22.75 4.00
CA LYS A 70 -0.61 -23.34 3.12
C LYS A 70 -1.46 -22.28 2.42
N LEU A 71 -1.83 -21.20 3.14
CA LEU A 71 -2.55 -20.07 2.54
C LEU A 71 -1.70 -19.40 1.45
N CYS A 72 -0.46 -19.03 1.76
CA CYS A 72 0.45 -18.37 0.83
C CYS A 72 0.73 -19.24 -0.41
N GLU A 73 1.02 -20.53 -0.23
CA GLU A 73 1.26 -21.48 -1.34
C GLU A 73 0.05 -21.63 -2.27
N ARG A 74 -1.16 -21.60 -1.71
CA ARG A 74 -2.39 -21.72 -2.49
C ARG A 74 -2.65 -20.45 -3.30
N TYR A 75 -2.47 -19.29 -2.68
CA TYR A 75 -2.50 -18.00 -3.36
C TYR A 75 -1.43 -17.94 -4.47
N ASN A 76 -0.17 -18.26 -4.17
CA ASN A 76 0.94 -18.20 -5.13
C ASN A 76 0.71 -19.10 -6.35
N ARG A 77 0.23 -20.33 -6.16
CA ARG A 77 -0.13 -21.22 -7.28
C ARG A 77 -1.21 -20.63 -8.18
N ALA A 78 -2.19 -19.94 -7.59
CA ALA A 78 -3.26 -19.31 -8.36
C ALA A 78 -2.74 -18.09 -9.15
N ILE A 79 -1.87 -17.28 -8.53
CA ILE A 79 -1.17 -16.18 -9.20
C ILE A 79 -0.29 -16.68 -10.35
N ASP A 80 0.50 -17.73 -10.12
CA ASP A 80 1.34 -18.32 -11.17
C ASP A 80 0.50 -18.83 -12.34
N GLY A 81 -0.66 -19.43 -12.06
CA GLY A 81 -1.64 -19.82 -13.07
C GLY A 81 -2.12 -18.63 -13.90
N ILE A 82 -2.49 -17.52 -13.24
CA ILE A 82 -2.87 -16.28 -13.94
C ILE A 82 -1.70 -15.77 -14.78
N LEU A 83 -0.50 -15.60 -14.21
CA LEU A 83 0.74 -15.18 -14.88
C LEU A 83 1.07 -16.00 -16.13
N GLN A 84 0.79 -17.30 -16.14
CA GLN A 84 0.94 -18.12 -17.35
C GLN A 84 -0.14 -17.84 -18.41
N LEU A 85 -1.41 -17.65 -18.02
CA LEU A 85 -2.52 -17.49 -18.96
C LEU A 85 -2.39 -16.26 -19.88
N TRP A 86 -1.89 -15.15 -19.36
CA TRP A 86 -1.63 -13.91 -20.11
C TRP A 86 -0.19 -13.72 -20.58
N LYS A 87 0.67 -14.72 -20.44
CA LYS A 87 2.03 -14.62 -20.98
C LYS A 87 1.98 -14.51 -22.50
N GLY A 88 2.32 -13.34 -23.03
CA GLY A 88 2.22 -13.03 -24.47
C GLY A 88 0.86 -12.48 -24.91
N CYS A 89 -0.06 -12.23 -23.97
CA CYS A 89 -1.34 -11.57 -24.19
C CYS A 89 -1.32 -10.14 -23.60
N ALA A 90 -2.38 -9.37 -23.87
CA ALA A 90 -2.58 -8.08 -23.20
C ALA A 90 -2.82 -8.28 -21.68
N PRO A 91 -2.42 -7.31 -20.84
CA PRO A 91 -2.69 -7.35 -19.40
C PRO A 91 -4.18 -7.36 -19.05
N PRO A 92 -4.60 -8.03 -17.95
CA PRO A 92 -5.91 -7.87 -17.35
C PRO A 92 -6.21 -6.39 -17.13
N ALA A 93 -7.49 -6.04 -17.24
CA ALA A 93 -7.96 -4.64 -17.19
C ALA A 93 -7.64 -3.94 -15.85
N CYS A 94 -7.36 -4.70 -14.78
CA CYS A 94 -6.98 -4.20 -13.47
C CYS A 94 -5.48 -3.89 -13.32
N ILE A 95 -4.64 -4.16 -14.33
CA ILE A 95 -3.20 -3.93 -14.32
C ILE A 95 -2.84 -2.71 -15.18
N ASN A 96 -1.82 -1.96 -14.75
CA ASN A 96 -1.38 -0.69 -15.35
C ASN A 96 -2.47 0.39 -15.38
N VAL A 97 -3.36 0.36 -14.38
CA VAL A 97 -4.40 1.37 -14.14
C VAL A 97 -4.27 1.94 -12.72
N PRO A 98 -4.86 3.11 -12.42
CA PRO A 98 -4.94 3.60 -11.05
C PRO A 98 -5.66 2.59 -10.12
N PRO A 99 -5.32 2.54 -8.82
CA PRO A 99 -6.04 1.72 -7.86
C PRO A 99 -7.47 2.23 -7.67
N SER A 100 -8.39 1.35 -7.25
CA SER A 100 -9.66 1.81 -6.69
C SER A 100 -9.41 2.61 -5.41
N GLN A 101 -10.37 3.42 -4.99
CA GLN A 101 -10.23 4.22 -3.79
C GLN A 101 -9.99 3.34 -2.54
N GLU A 102 -10.68 2.21 -2.44
CA GLU A 102 -10.57 1.32 -1.30
C GLU A 102 -9.24 0.55 -1.30
N LEU A 103 -8.77 0.11 -2.47
CA LEU A 103 -7.43 -0.48 -2.59
C LEU A 103 -6.35 0.54 -2.25
N LEU A 104 -6.51 1.79 -2.70
CA LEU A 104 -5.56 2.86 -2.37
C LEU A 104 -5.50 3.10 -0.86
N ARG A 105 -6.65 3.11 -0.16
CA ARG A 105 -6.69 3.21 1.30
C ARG A 105 -5.87 2.08 1.94
N HIS A 106 -6.05 0.85 1.47
CA HIS A 106 -5.28 -0.29 1.95
C HIS A 106 -3.78 -0.14 1.69
N ILE A 107 -3.38 0.25 0.47
CA ILE A 107 -1.97 0.45 0.12
C ILE A 107 -1.34 1.54 1.00
N ILE A 108 -2.02 2.67 1.21
CA ILE A 108 -1.48 3.76 2.06
C ILE A 108 -1.32 3.29 3.50
N GLN A 109 -2.31 2.58 4.05
CA GLN A 109 -2.23 2.03 5.40
C GLN A 109 -1.06 1.04 5.54
N GLN A 110 -0.89 0.15 4.56
CA GLN A 110 0.21 -0.81 4.51
C GLN A 110 1.56 -0.10 4.43
N VAL A 111 1.69 0.90 3.54
CA VAL A 111 2.89 1.71 3.40
C VAL A 111 3.24 2.42 4.72
N TYR A 112 2.25 2.98 5.41
CA TYR A 112 2.42 3.60 6.73
C TYR A 112 2.95 2.61 7.76
N SER A 113 2.30 1.45 7.92
CA SER A 113 2.71 0.42 8.89
C SER A 113 4.11 -0.15 8.64
N HIS A 114 4.62 -0.09 7.40
CA HIS A 114 5.99 -0.50 7.06
C HIS A 114 7.02 0.64 7.20
N SER A 115 6.59 1.89 7.21
CA SER A 115 7.48 3.06 7.16
C SER A 115 7.57 3.79 8.50
N VAL A 116 6.45 4.03 9.17
CA VAL A 116 6.38 4.74 10.45
C VAL A 116 6.57 3.76 11.59
N ARG A 117 7.80 3.69 12.11
CA ARG A 117 8.19 2.72 13.14
C ARG A 117 7.83 3.14 14.56
N ASP A 118 7.73 4.45 14.77
CA ASP A 118 7.51 5.05 16.08
C ASP A 118 6.58 6.25 15.90
N PRO A 119 5.25 6.01 15.87
CA PRO A 119 4.26 7.07 15.67
C PRO A 119 4.32 8.15 16.75
N ASP A 120 4.75 7.82 17.97
CA ASP A 120 4.84 8.77 19.07
C ASP A 120 5.84 9.89 18.76
N LYS A 121 6.92 9.59 18.02
CA LYS A 121 7.88 10.59 17.55
C LYS A 121 7.30 11.59 16.54
N LEU A 122 6.17 11.30 15.92
CA LEU A 122 5.46 12.27 15.08
C LEU A 122 4.72 13.32 15.92
N ASN A 123 4.47 13.02 17.20
CA ASN A 123 3.84 13.93 18.15
C ASN A 123 4.86 14.77 18.95
N ASP A 124 6.16 14.58 18.72
CA ASP A 124 7.24 15.35 19.35
C ASP A 124 7.40 16.73 18.67
N TYR A 125 6.41 17.60 18.84
CA TYR A 125 6.46 19.00 18.41
C TYR A 125 6.20 19.95 19.58
N GLU A 126 6.80 21.15 19.53
CA GLU A 126 6.48 22.19 20.50
C GLU A 126 5.00 22.59 20.35
N PRO A 127 4.19 22.57 21.43
CA PRO A 127 2.84 23.11 21.38
C PRO A 127 2.85 24.55 20.86
N PHE A 128 1.97 24.87 19.91
CA PHE A 128 1.87 26.17 19.23
C PHE A 128 2.98 26.49 18.20
N SER A 129 3.79 25.51 17.79
CA SER A 129 4.67 25.64 16.62
C SER A 129 3.93 25.26 15.31
N PRO A 130 4.46 25.61 14.12
CA PRO A 130 3.95 25.12 12.84
C PRO A 130 4.13 23.60 12.61
N GLU A 131 4.70 22.86 13.57
CA GLU A 131 5.14 21.46 13.43
C GLU A 131 4.11 20.47 13.99
N VAL A 132 2.89 20.93 14.31
CA VAL A 132 1.78 20.10 14.80
C VAL A 132 1.38 19.08 13.74
N TYR A 133 1.66 17.81 14.00
CA TYR A 133 1.20 16.69 13.17
C TYR A 133 -0.27 16.39 13.46
N GLY A 134 -1.14 16.67 12.48
CA GLY A 134 -2.53 16.24 12.47
C GLY A 134 -2.75 15.32 11.28
N GLU A 135 -2.98 14.03 11.52
CA GLU A 135 -3.23 13.11 10.42
C GLU A 135 -4.51 13.52 9.69
N THR A 136 -4.36 14.00 8.46
CA THR A 136 -5.50 14.25 7.59
C THR A 136 -6.09 12.90 7.20
N SER A 137 -7.35 12.65 7.54
CA SER A 137 -8.04 11.40 7.22
C SER A 137 -8.09 11.18 5.70
N PHE A 138 -7.90 9.93 5.29
CA PHE A 138 -7.97 9.48 3.90
C PHE A 138 -9.28 9.96 3.22
N GLU A 139 -10.40 9.91 3.93
CA GLU A 139 -11.72 10.32 3.47
C GLU A 139 -11.77 11.81 3.14
N LEU A 140 -11.07 12.63 3.93
CA LEU A 140 -11.03 14.09 3.77
C LEU A 140 -10.22 14.48 2.53
N VAL A 141 -9.09 13.80 2.30
CA VAL A 141 -8.31 13.95 1.05
C VAL A 141 -9.10 13.45 -0.16
N ALA A 142 -9.81 12.32 -0.03
CA ALA A 142 -10.65 11.80 -1.10
C ALA A 142 -11.80 12.76 -1.45
N GLN A 143 -12.39 13.41 -0.46
CA GLN A 143 -13.38 14.46 -0.66
C GLN A 143 -12.76 15.68 -1.35
N MET A 144 -11.58 16.13 -0.92
CA MET A 144 -10.85 17.22 -1.59
C MET A 144 -10.59 16.92 -3.07
N ILE A 145 -10.09 15.73 -3.40
CA ILE A 145 -9.84 15.31 -4.80
C ILE A 145 -11.13 15.34 -5.63
N LYS A 146 -12.27 15.02 -5.02
CA LYS A 146 -13.57 15.01 -5.69
C LYS A 146 -14.14 16.42 -5.89
N GLU A 147 -13.96 17.31 -4.91
CA GLU A 147 -14.60 18.63 -4.89
C GLU A 147 -13.75 19.71 -5.55
N VAL A 148 -12.43 19.58 -5.52
CA VAL A 148 -11.50 20.52 -6.14
C VAL A 148 -11.31 20.13 -7.61
N PRO A 149 -11.63 21.01 -8.57
CA PRO A 149 -11.34 20.76 -9.97
C PRO A 149 -9.83 20.62 -10.18
N MET A 150 -9.39 19.45 -10.67
CA MET A 150 -7.99 19.16 -11.01
C MET A 150 -7.87 18.80 -12.49
N SER A 151 -6.83 19.33 -13.13
CA SER A 151 -6.48 19.13 -14.53
C SER A 151 -5.11 18.43 -14.68
N PRO A 152 -4.87 17.64 -15.74
CA PRO A 152 -3.55 17.08 -16.04
C PRO A 152 -2.43 18.10 -16.23
N ASP A 153 -2.75 19.40 -16.30
CA ASP A 153 -1.79 20.50 -16.36
C ASP A 153 -1.43 21.08 -14.98
N ASP A 154 -2.21 20.75 -13.94
CA ASP A 154 -2.05 21.29 -12.60
C ASP A 154 -0.90 20.62 -11.84
N LEU A 155 -0.29 21.39 -10.94
CA LEU A 155 0.68 20.92 -9.97
C LEU A 155 0.04 20.89 -8.59
N PHE A 156 0.13 19.74 -7.91
CA PHE A 156 -0.27 19.64 -6.51
C PHE A 156 0.94 19.83 -5.60
N ILE A 157 0.82 20.68 -4.58
CA ILE A 157 1.88 20.95 -3.61
C ILE A 157 1.29 20.90 -2.20
N ASP A 158 1.87 20.05 -1.36
CA ASP A 158 1.58 19.94 0.07
C ASP A 158 2.71 20.59 0.88
N LEU A 159 2.36 21.64 1.63
CA LEU A 159 3.29 22.45 2.42
C LEU A 159 3.19 22.05 3.89
N GLY A 160 4.24 21.45 4.43
CA GLY A 160 4.17 20.75 5.72
C GLY A 160 3.59 19.34 5.53
N SER A 161 4.12 18.60 4.56
CA SER A 161 3.53 17.33 4.10
C SER A 161 3.63 16.19 5.11
N GLY A 162 4.32 16.38 6.24
CA GLY A 162 4.57 15.34 7.23
C GLY A 162 5.24 14.12 6.59
N VAL A 163 4.68 12.94 6.81
CA VAL A 163 5.15 11.67 6.22
C VAL A 163 4.78 11.52 4.72
N GLY A 164 4.06 12.49 4.14
CA GLY A 164 3.76 12.54 2.70
C GLY A 164 2.48 11.83 2.24
N GLN A 165 1.64 11.35 3.16
CA GLN A 165 0.45 10.54 2.82
C GLN A 165 -0.52 11.21 1.84
N VAL A 166 -0.74 12.53 1.98
CA VAL A 166 -1.65 13.29 1.11
C VAL A 166 -1.10 13.33 -0.32
N VAL A 167 0.20 13.57 -0.47
CA VAL A 167 0.89 13.57 -1.77
C VAL A 167 0.78 12.21 -2.45
N LEU A 168 0.96 11.11 -1.71
CA LEU A 168 0.82 9.76 -2.26
C LEU A 168 -0.62 9.47 -2.74
N GLN A 169 -1.62 9.87 -1.94
CA GLN A 169 -3.02 9.69 -2.30
C GLN A 169 -3.42 10.50 -3.54
N VAL A 170 -3.03 11.77 -3.60
CA VAL A 170 -3.30 12.65 -4.76
C VAL A 170 -2.55 12.16 -5.99
N ALA A 171 -1.30 11.67 -5.85
CA ALA A 171 -0.57 11.09 -6.96
C ALA A 171 -1.27 9.83 -7.51
N ALA A 172 -1.90 9.02 -6.66
CA ALA A 172 -2.54 7.78 -7.09
C ALA A 172 -3.95 7.95 -7.65
N SER A 173 -4.69 8.97 -7.19
CA SER A 173 -6.13 9.12 -7.48
C SER A 173 -6.54 10.49 -8.04
N GLY A 174 -5.67 11.49 -7.95
CA GLY A 174 -5.89 12.83 -8.46
C GLY A 174 -5.63 12.95 -9.96
N ASN A 175 -6.33 13.89 -10.58
CA ASN A 175 -6.15 14.24 -11.98
C ASN A 175 -5.19 15.42 -12.12
N VAL A 176 -3.92 15.23 -11.74
CA VAL A 176 -2.86 16.25 -11.77
C VAL A 176 -1.68 15.81 -12.61
N ARG A 177 -0.81 16.75 -12.98
CA ARG A 177 0.44 16.47 -13.71
C ARG A 177 1.45 15.76 -12.83
N GLU A 178 1.71 16.34 -11.67
CA GLU A 178 2.75 15.92 -10.72
C GLU A 178 2.46 16.49 -9.34
N CYS A 179 2.94 15.78 -8.30
CA CYS A 179 2.72 16.15 -6.90
C CYS A 179 4.05 16.42 -6.17
N TYR A 180 4.04 17.37 -5.24
CA TYR A 180 5.20 17.71 -4.40
C TYR A 180 4.77 17.78 -2.94
N GLY A 181 5.57 17.18 -2.04
CA GLY A 181 5.45 17.36 -0.59
C GLY A 181 6.75 17.92 -0.03
N VAL A 182 6.65 19.00 0.72
CA VAL A 182 7.78 19.61 1.41
C VAL A 182 7.56 19.55 2.91
N GLU A 183 8.47 18.90 3.63
CA GLU A 183 8.47 18.78 5.09
C GLU A 183 9.78 19.28 5.69
N LYS A 184 9.68 20.19 6.66
CA LYS A 184 10.83 20.82 7.30
C LYS A 184 11.39 19.97 8.43
N ALA A 185 10.52 19.34 9.22
CA ALA A 185 10.86 18.55 10.39
C ALA A 185 11.56 17.25 9.99
N GLU A 186 12.65 16.93 10.68
CA GLU A 186 13.57 15.87 10.27
C GLU A 186 12.95 14.47 10.39
N ILE A 187 12.22 14.20 11.47
CA ILE A 187 11.59 12.90 11.72
C ILE A 187 10.52 12.57 10.65
N PRO A 188 9.49 13.40 10.41
CA PRO A 188 8.50 13.11 9.39
C PRO A 188 9.09 13.09 7.98
N ALA A 189 10.06 13.96 7.65
CA ALA A 189 10.76 13.91 6.37
C ALA A 189 11.52 12.59 6.19
N LYS A 190 12.13 12.07 7.27
CA LYS A 190 12.82 10.77 7.21
C LYS A 190 11.85 9.62 6.99
N TYR A 191 10.69 9.64 7.64
CA TYR A 191 9.64 8.65 7.38
C TYR A 191 9.05 8.81 5.98
N ALA A 192 8.98 10.02 5.41
CA ALA A 192 8.53 10.24 4.04
C ALA A 192 9.42 9.54 2.99
N GLU A 193 10.74 9.44 3.23
CA GLU A 193 11.64 8.64 2.37
C GLU A 193 11.30 7.14 2.40
N ASP A 194 10.92 6.64 3.57
CA ASP A 194 10.48 5.24 3.73
C ASP A 194 9.10 5.02 3.08
N MET A 195 8.18 5.96 3.26
CA MET A 195 6.86 5.96 2.62
C MET A 195 6.97 5.96 1.09
N ASP A 196 7.84 6.78 0.50
CA ASP A 196 8.10 6.81 -0.96
C ASP A 196 8.56 5.43 -1.47
N ARG A 197 9.53 4.82 -0.79
CA ARG A 197 10.05 3.51 -1.17
C ARG A 197 8.99 2.43 -1.09
N GLU A 198 8.28 2.33 0.03
CA GLU A 198 7.24 1.31 0.22
C GLU A 198 6.05 1.54 -0.71
N PHE A 199 5.64 2.78 -0.95
CA PHE A 199 4.55 3.09 -1.88
C PHE A 199 4.89 2.67 -3.31
N ARG A 200 6.08 3.01 -3.81
CA ARG A 200 6.51 2.57 -5.15
C ARG A 200 6.58 1.05 -5.26
N LYS A 201 7.04 0.37 -4.22
CA LYS A 201 7.09 -1.09 -4.14
C LYS A 201 5.68 -1.69 -4.20
N TRP A 202 4.76 -1.25 -3.34
CA TRP A 202 3.41 -1.80 -3.27
C TRP A 202 2.56 -1.47 -4.50
N MET A 203 2.66 -0.25 -5.04
CA MET A 203 1.99 0.11 -6.30
C MET A 203 2.47 -0.79 -7.45
N ARG A 204 3.78 -1.03 -7.56
CA ARG A 204 4.33 -1.97 -8.55
C ARG A 204 3.86 -3.41 -8.28
N TRP A 205 3.84 -3.82 -7.02
CA TRP A 205 3.44 -5.17 -6.63
C TRP A 205 1.97 -5.46 -6.97
N PHE A 206 1.07 -4.52 -6.74
CA PHE A 206 -0.34 -4.61 -7.17
C PHE A 206 -0.55 -4.33 -8.67
N GLY A 207 0.47 -3.85 -9.39
CA GLY A 207 0.37 -3.47 -10.80
C GLY A 207 -0.45 -2.20 -11.04
N LYS A 208 -0.40 -1.25 -10.10
CA LYS A 208 -1.16 0.00 -10.15
C LYS A 208 -0.28 1.18 -10.52
N THR A 209 -0.88 2.17 -11.18
CA THR A 209 -0.20 3.40 -11.62
C THR A 209 -0.42 4.55 -10.64
N HIS A 210 0.52 5.50 -10.63
CA HIS A 210 0.38 6.80 -9.98
C HIS A 210 1.04 7.87 -10.86
N LYS A 211 0.68 9.14 -10.66
CA LYS A 211 1.34 10.31 -11.23
C LYS A 211 2.76 10.45 -10.67
N PRO A 212 3.66 11.16 -11.38
CA PRO A 212 4.93 11.58 -10.81
C PRO A 212 4.72 12.32 -9.48
N TYR A 213 5.61 12.07 -8.53
CA TYR A 213 5.63 12.79 -7.26
C TYR A 213 7.03 12.82 -6.64
N LYS A 214 7.24 13.79 -5.75
CA LYS A 214 8.40 13.88 -4.86
C LYS A 214 7.95 14.27 -3.46
N VAL A 215 8.47 13.61 -2.44
CA VAL A 215 8.28 13.94 -1.02
C VAL A 215 9.65 14.05 -0.35
N GLY A 216 9.82 15.02 0.54
CA GLY A 216 11.08 15.21 1.25
C GLY A 216 11.24 16.63 1.79
N LYS A 217 12.50 16.97 2.09
CA LYS A 217 12.91 18.28 2.59
C LYS A 217 13.35 19.22 1.48
#